data_AF-A0A081SBI2-F1
#
_entry.id   AF-A0A081SBI2-F1
#
_cell.length_a   1.000
_cell.length_b   1.000
_cell.length_c   1.000
_cell.angle_alpha   90.00
_cell.angle_beta   90.00
_cell.angle_gamma   90.00
#
_symmetry.space_group_name_H-M   'P 1'
#
loop_
_entity.id
_entity.type
_entity.pdbx_description
1 polymer ?
#
loop_
_entity_poly.entity_id
_entity_poly.type
_entity_poly.pdbx_seq_one_letter_code
_entity_poly.pdbx_strand_id
1 'polypeptide(L)'
;MLENADEEEDIHLGIVKSGKTAELEIFVHTAETSLFSAIGHVDICYQGRVISYGNYDPSSETLFGMVGDGVLYFCDRDKYIDLCKRESQKTLFGYGIDLTPEMEKAVQKKLAELKQLTIPWEPSADKIMTGDGKEDYTYAYKIRHETDGELYKFIKSKFKSYFVLSTNCVLLADTIVGQAGTDILSPKGFIAPGTYQAYLNREFEKPNSIVVSKHVY
;
A
#
# COMPACT_ATOMS: atom_id res chain seq x y z
N MET A 1 -28.10 16.41 24.26
CA MET A 1 -28.08 16.35 22.79
C MET A 1 -26.64 16.15 22.38
N LEU A 2 -26.23 14.89 22.36
CA LEU A 2 -24.91 14.38 21.99
C LEU A 2 -25.19 13.20 21.04
N GLU A 3 -25.82 13.53 19.92
CA GLU A 3 -26.03 12.68 18.76
C GLU A 3 -25.70 13.59 17.58
N ASN A 4 -25.00 13.08 16.55
CA ASN A 4 -24.73 13.66 15.22
C ASN A 4 -23.25 13.91 14.84
N ALA A 5 -22.23 13.58 15.65
CA ALA A 5 -20.84 13.64 15.15
C ALA A 5 -20.46 12.39 14.34
N ASP A 6 -20.83 11.20 14.84
CA ASP A 6 -20.50 9.93 14.20
C ASP A 6 -21.33 9.67 12.93
N GLU A 7 -22.59 10.15 12.88
CA GLU A 7 -23.42 10.03 11.68
C GLU A 7 -22.98 10.96 10.54
N GLU A 8 -22.43 12.16 10.82
CA GLU A 8 -21.89 13.04 9.77
C GLU A 8 -20.57 12.50 9.19
N GLU A 9 -19.75 11.80 10.00
CA GLU A 9 -18.50 11.18 9.54
C GLU A 9 -18.74 10.02 8.56
N ASP A 10 -19.79 9.21 8.78
CA ASP A 10 -20.17 8.09 7.91
C ASP A 10 -20.72 8.55 6.55
N ILE A 11 -21.36 9.72 6.47
CA ILE A 11 -21.94 10.25 5.21
C ILE A 11 -20.84 10.69 4.22
N HIS A 12 -19.61 10.93 4.68
CA HIS A 12 -18.50 11.35 3.82
C HIS A 12 -17.57 10.22 3.37
N LEU A 13 -17.72 9.01 3.91
CA LEU A 13 -16.94 7.86 3.46
C LEU A 13 -17.41 7.42 2.07
N GLY A 14 -16.47 7.48 1.14
CA GLY A 14 -16.63 7.06 -0.24
C GLY A 14 -17.16 8.09 -1.23
N ILE A 15 -17.45 9.31 -0.77
CA ILE A 15 -17.80 10.43 -1.65
C ILE A 15 -16.51 11.13 -2.13
N VAL A 16 -16.37 11.27 -3.45
CA VAL A 16 -15.29 12.05 -4.06
C VAL A 16 -15.66 13.54 -4.03
N LYS A 17 -14.73 14.40 -3.60
CA LYS A 17 -14.92 15.87 -3.62
C LYS A 17 -15.34 16.35 -5.02
N SER A 18 -16.27 17.29 -5.06
CA SER A 18 -16.90 17.77 -6.30
C SER A 18 -15.87 18.23 -7.34
N GLY A 19 -16.03 17.76 -8.59
CA GLY A 19 -15.18 18.14 -9.72
C GLY A 19 -13.79 17.50 -9.72
N LYS A 20 -13.57 16.47 -8.88
CA LYS A 20 -12.31 15.73 -8.77
C LYS A 20 -12.47 14.28 -9.20
N THR A 21 -11.35 13.63 -9.47
CA THR A 21 -11.24 12.21 -9.78
C THR A 21 -10.39 11.52 -8.72
N ALA A 22 -10.58 10.22 -8.51
CA ALA A 22 -9.83 9.43 -7.52
C ALA A 22 -9.14 8.24 -8.21
N GLU A 23 -8.42 8.52 -9.30
CA GLU A 23 -7.85 7.48 -10.18
C GLU A 23 -6.71 6.70 -9.52
N LEU A 24 -6.03 7.31 -8.56
CA LEU A 24 -5.05 6.67 -7.70
C LEU A 24 -5.61 6.63 -6.28
N GLU A 25 -5.55 5.47 -5.64
CA GLU A 25 -5.86 5.31 -4.23
C GLU A 25 -4.61 4.88 -3.47
N ILE A 26 -4.39 5.44 -2.28
CA ILE A 26 -3.40 4.93 -1.34
C ILE A 26 -4.13 4.04 -0.33
N PHE A 27 -3.73 2.79 -0.25
CA PHE A 27 -4.24 1.83 0.71
C PHE A 27 -3.34 1.80 1.94
N VAL A 28 -3.95 1.88 3.11
CA VAL A 28 -3.27 1.74 4.40
C VAL A 28 -3.96 0.65 5.21
N HIS A 29 -3.22 -0.42 5.49
CA HIS A 29 -3.64 -1.48 6.41
C HIS A 29 -3.27 -1.10 7.84
N THR A 30 -4.22 -1.13 8.77
CA THR A 30 -3.95 -0.87 10.20
C THR A 30 -4.63 -1.89 11.11
N ALA A 31 -3.89 -2.44 12.07
CA ALA A 31 -4.47 -3.28 13.12
C ALA A 31 -5.03 -2.41 14.25
N GLU A 32 -6.19 -2.80 14.80
CA GLU A 32 -6.65 -2.28 16.09
C GLU A 32 -5.85 -2.93 17.22
N THR A 33 -4.64 -2.42 17.52
CA THR A 33 -4.00 -2.32 18.87
C THR A 33 -2.46 -2.22 18.83
N SER A 34 -1.93 -1.43 19.79
CA SER A 34 -0.57 -1.43 20.37
C SER A 34 0.65 -0.98 19.53
N LEU A 35 1.49 -0.14 20.15
CA LEU A 35 2.62 0.66 19.65
C LEU A 35 3.67 -0.09 18.78
N PHE A 36 3.77 -1.42 18.90
CA PHE A 36 4.69 -2.27 18.12
C PHE A 36 3.99 -3.26 17.18
N SER A 37 2.68 -3.50 17.35
CA SER A 37 1.85 -4.30 16.43
C SER A 37 1.27 -3.44 15.28
N ALA A 38 1.45 -2.12 15.39
CA ALA A 38 1.05 -1.07 14.46
C ALA A 38 1.98 -0.90 13.23
N ILE A 39 2.69 -1.94 12.80
CA ILE A 39 3.31 -1.92 11.47
C ILE A 39 2.18 -2.14 10.47
N GLY A 40 1.59 -1.02 10.08
CA GLY A 40 0.67 -0.99 8.96
C GLY A 40 1.39 -1.37 7.67
N HIS A 41 0.63 -1.45 6.60
CA HIS A 41 1.21 -1.65 5.27
C HIS A 41 0.61 -0.62 4.33
N VAL A 42 1.40 -0.15 3.38
CA VAL A 42 0.98 0.88 2.43
C VAL A 42 1.10 0.31 1.03
N ASP A 43 0.00 0.38 0.29
CA ASP A 43 -0.06 0.03 -1.12
C ASP A 43 -0.61 1.20 -1.93
N ILE A 44 -0.38 1.15 -3.24
CA ILE A 44 -1.00 2.08 -4.19
C ILE A 44 -1.91 1.26 -5.08
N CYS A 45 -3.16 1.70 -5.25
CA CYS A 45 -4.02 1.20 -6.30
C CYS A 45 -4.10 2.24 -7.41
N TYR A 46 -3.77 1.85 -8.63
CA TYR A 46 -3.84 2.71 -9.81
C TYR A 46 -4.32 1.91 -11.01
N GLN A 47 -5.29 2.46 -11.75
CA GLN A 47 -5.89 1.80 -12.93
C GLN A 47 -6.34 0.35 -12.66
N GLY A 48 -7.01 0.14 -11.51
CA GLY A 48 -7.55 -1.16 -11.11
C GLY A 48 -6.51 -2.19 -10.67
N ARG A 49 -5.23 -1.79 -10.54
CA ARG A 49 -4.18 -2.68 -10.05
C ARG A 49 -3.56 -2.15 -8.76
N VAL A 50 -3.47 -3.02 -7.76
CA VAL A 50 -2.74 -2.78 -6.52
C VAL A 50 -1.26 -3.02 -6.76
N ILE A 51 -0.43 -2.12 -6.26
CA ILE A 51 1.00 -2.04 -6.42
C ILE A 51 1.58 -2.02 -5.02
N SER A 52 2.34 -3.06 -4.70
CA SER A 52 2.78 -3.32 -3.34
C SER A 52 4.26 -3.67 -3.29
N TYR A 53 4.92 -3.24 -2.22
CA TYR A 53 6.32 -3.56 -1.97
C TYR A 53 6.56 -3.99 -0.54
N GLY A 54 7.17 -5.16 -0.38
CA GLY A 54 7.39 -5.73 0.93
C GLY A 54 8.42 -6.84 0.95
N ASN A 55 8.66 -7.36 2.14
CA ASN A 55 9.41 -8.58 2.35
C ASN A 55 8.45 -9.77 2.23
N TYR A 56 8.28 -10.27 1.00
CA TYR A 56 7.30 -11.33 0.70
C TYR A 56 7.94 -12.67 0.33
N ASP A 57 9.27 -12.78 0.42
CA ASP A 57 9.99 -14.02 0.17
C ASP A 57 10.59 -14.54 1.48
N PRO A 58 9.93 -15.53 2.12
CA PRO A 58 10.37 -16.11 3.39
C PRO A 58 11.80 -16.65 3.37
N SER A 59 12.30 -17.08 2.21
CA SER A 59 13.65 -17.64 2.10
C SER A 59 14.77 -16.61 2.26
N SER A 60 14.45 -15.32 2.08
CA SER A 60 15.39 -14.21 2.20
C SER A 60 15.31 -13.49 3.56
N GLU A 61 14.33 -13.87 4.39
CA GLU A 61 14.03 -13.16 5.62
C GLU A 61 15.10 -13.36 6.69
N THR A 62 15.43 -12.26 7.35
CA THR A 62 16.33 -12.22 8.50
C THR A 62 15.77 -11.26 9.55
N LEU A 63 16.34 -11.28 10.76
CA LEU A 63 15.95 -10.38 11.85
C LEU A 63 14.43 -10.40 12.11
N PHE A 64 13.85 -11.59 12.28
CA PHE A 64 12.42 -11.78 12.56
C PHE A 64 11.51 -11.09 11.52
N GLY A 65 11.88 -11.15 10.23
CA GLY A 65 11.11 -10.59 9.11
C GLY A 65 11.34 -9.11 8.85
N MET A 66 12.16 -8.42 9.66
CA MET A 66 12.43 -6.99 9.49
C MET A 66 13.25 -6.67 8.23
N VAL A 67 14.06 -7.63 7.77
CA VAL A 67 14.97 -7.48 6.63
C VAL A 67 14.81 -8.68 5.70
N GLY A 68 14.85 -8.41 4.39
CA GLY A 68 14.88 -9.45 3.37
C GLY A 68 15.00 -8.82 1.99
N ASP A 69 14.75 -9.62 0.97
CA ASP A 69 14.69 -9.10 -0.40
C ASP A 69 13.41 -8.29 -0.60
N GLY A 70 13.54 -7.18 -1.31
CA GLY A 70 12.40 -6.40 -1.74
C GLY A 70 11.64 -7.10 -2.88
N VAL A 71 10.36 -7.36 -2.65
CA VAL A 71 9.43 -7.91 -3.64
C VAL A 71 8.42 -6.84 -4.01
N LEU A 72 8.34 -6.52 -5.31
CA LEU A 72 7.30 -5.68 -5.89
C LEU A 72 6.23 -6.59 -6.50
N TYR A 73 4.96 -6.32 -6.28
CA TYR A 73 3.90 -6.99 -7.02
C TYR A 73 2.83 -6.04 -7.54
N PHE A 74 2.14 -6.52 -8.58
CA PHE A 74 0.95 -5.93 -9.16
C PHE A 74 -0.16 -6.96 -9.13
N CYS A 75 -1.35 -6.63 -8.65
CA CYS A 75 -2.49 -7.55 -8.65
C CYS A 75 -3.81 -6.82 -8.92
N ASP A 76 -4.86 -7.58 -9.22
CA ASP A 76 -6.20 -7.05 -9.38
C ASP A 76 -6.72 -6.46 -8.05
N ARG A 77 -7.33 -5.28 -8.13
CA ARG A 77 -7.78 -4.53 -6.96
C ARG A 77 -8.86 -5.25 -6.16
N ASP A 78 -9.90 -5.75 -6.81
CA ASP A 78 -11.07 -6.26 -6.12
C ASP A 78 -10.75 -7.63 -5.49
N LYS A 79 -10.03 -8.47 -6.23
CA LYS A 79 -9.50 -9.74 -5.69
C LYS A 79 -8.53 -9.50 -4.53
N TYR A 80 -7.71 -8.44 -4.60
CA TYR A 80 -6.83 -8.05 -3.49
C TYR A 80 -7.63 -7.68 -2.24
N ILE A 81 -8.65 -6.83 -2.36
CA ILE A 81 -9.50 -6.44 -1.24
C ILE A 81 -10.18 -7.67 -0.62
N ASP A 82 -10.68 -8.59 -1.44
CA ASP A 82 -11.30 -9.84 -0.97
C ASP A 82 -10.29 -10.74 -0.24
N LEU A 83 -9.05 -10.85 -0.75
CA LEU A 83 -7.96 -11.55 -0.07
C LEU A 83 -7.67 -10.89 1.29
N CYS A 84 -7.55 -9.56 1.34
CA CYS A 84 -7.29 -8.84 2.58
C CYS A 84 -8.38 -9.05 3.62
N LYS A 85 -9.66 -9.02 3.23
CA LYS A 85 -10.79 -9.29 4.15
C LYS A 85 -10.72 -10.67 4.80
N ARG A 86 -10.19 -11.65 4.08
CA ARG A 86 -10.05 -13.03 4.57
C ARG A 86 -8.81 -13.24 5.42
N GLU A 87 -7.69 -12.69 4.99
CA GLU A 87 -6.36 -12.93 5.59
C GLU A 87 -6.03 -11.97 6.73
N SER A 88 -6.60 -10.76 6.70
CA SER A 88 -6.21 -9.67 7.58
C SER A 88 -7.34 -9.32 8.55
N GLN A 89 -7.06 -9.40 9.85
CA GLN A 89 -7.89 -8.77 10.89
C GLN A 89 -7.63 -7.25 11.00
N LYS A 90 -7.16 -6.63 9.92
CA LYS A 90 -6.79 -5.20 9.86
C LYS A 90 -7.76 -4.47 8.96
N THR A 91 -8.17 -3.28 9.40
CA THR A 91 -8.97 -2.35 8.60
C THR A 91 -8.14 -1.84 7.42
N LEU A 92 -8.74 -1.83 6.23
CA LEU A 92 -8.15 -1.30 5.01
C LEU A 92 -8.74 0.08 4.70
N PHE A 93 -7.95 1.12 4.87
CA PHE A 93 -8.32 2.49 4.52
C PHE A 93 -7.83 2.82 3.11
N GLY A 94 -8.72 3.28 2.23
CA GLY A 94 -8.37 3.83 0.93
C GLY A 94 -8.47 5.34 0.90
N TYR A 95 -7.46 6.01 0.36
CA TYR A 95 -7.43 7.46 0.20
C TYR A 95 -7.29 7.81 -1.28
N GLY A 96 -8.35 8.33 -1.89
CA GLY A 96 -8.35 8.71 -3.30
C GLY A 96 -7.60 10.02 -3.53
N ILE A 97 -6.72 10.01 -4.52
CA ILE A 97 -5.86 11.12 -4.91
C ILE A 97 -6.29 11.63 -6.28
N ASP A 98 -6.56 12.93 -6.34
CA ASP A 98 -6.84 13.63 -7.59
C ASP A 98 -5.52 14.00 -8.27
N LEU A 99 -5.25 13.36 -9.40
CA LEU A 99 -4.05 13.58 -10.19
C LEU A 99 -4.33 14.60 -11.29
N THR A 100 -3.44 15.58 -11.47
CA THR A 100 -3.41 16.32 -12.73
C THR A 100 -2.81 15.45 -13.85
N PRO A 101 -2.99 15.81 -15.14
CA PRO A 101 -2.37 15.06 -16.24
C PRO A 101 -0.84 14.98 -16.15
N GLU A 102 -0.17 15.99 -15.59
CA GLU A 102 1.28 15.98 -15.35
C GLU A 102 1.66 15.01 -14.22
N MET A 103 0.85 14.99 -13.16
CA MET A 103 1.00 14.07 -12.03
C MET A 103 0.88 12.62 -12.49
N GLU A 104 -0.15 12.34 -13.28
CA GLU A 104 -0.41 11.01 -13.82
C GLU A 104 0.75 10.52 -14.71
N LYS A 105 1.25 11.38 -15.61
CA LYS A 105 2.43 11.06 -16.43
C LYS A 105 3.66 10.75 -15.58
N ALA A 106 3.87 11.48 -14.49
CA ALA A 106 4.99 11.23 -13.59
C ALA A 106 4.86 9.89 -12.87
N VAL A 107 3.66 9.54 -12.37
CA VAL A 107 3.34 8.23 -11.77
C VAL A 107 3.61 7.11 -12.77
N GLN A 108 3.04 7.20 -13.98
CA GLN A 108 3.22 6.19 -15.03
C GLN A 108 4.70 6.00 -15.40
N LYS A 109 5.43 7.11 -15.60
CA LYS A 109 6.87 7.06 -15.86
C LYS A 109 7.61 6.37 -14.73
N LYS A 110 7.26 6.67 -13.47
CA LYS A 110 7.96 6.10 -12.33
C LYS A 110 7.71 4.60 -12.17
N LEU A 111 6.48 4.15 -12.40
CA LEU A 111 6.13 2.74 -12.40
C LEU A 111 6.91 1.98 -13.50
N ALA A 112 7.01 2.56 -14.69
CA ALA A 112 7.80 1.98 -15.78
C ALA A 112 9.28 1.88 -15.43
N GLU A 113 9.88 2.93 -14.84
CA GLU A 113 11.27 2.91 -14.35
C GLU A 113 11.50 1.80 -13.30
N LEU A 114 10.60 1.69 -12.32
CA LEU A 114 10.71 0.65 -11.28
C LEU A 114 10.65 -0.75 -11.89
N LYS A 115 9.71 -1.01 -12.81
CA LYS A 115 9.54 -2.32 -13.45
C LYS A 115 10.79 -2.72 -14.26
N GLN A 116 11.47 -1.78 -14.91
CA GLN A 116 12.73 -2.04 -15.63
C GLN A 116 13.90 -2.47 -14.73
N LEU A 117 13.82 -2.19 -13.43
CA LEU A 117 14.85 -2.57 -12.45
C LEU A 117 14.56 -3.90 -11.77
N THR A 118 13.55 -4.63 -12.26
CA THR A 118 13.09 -5.88 -11.70
C THR A 118 13.15 -7.03 -12.70
N ILE A 119 13.07 -8.24 -12.17
CA ILE A 119 12.84 -9.48 -12.92
C ILE A 119 11.61 -10.19 -12.37
N PRO A 120 10.82 -10.89 -13.19
CA PRO A 120 9.73 -11.72 -12.70
C PRO A 120 10.22 -12.72 -11.65
N TRP A 121 9.41 -12.93 -10.62
CA TRP A 121 9.68 -13.88 -9.55
C TRP A 121 8.44 -14.70 -9.26
N GLU A 122 8.62 -16.01 -9.14
CA GLU A 122 7.55 -16.94 -8.82
C GLU A 122 7.72 -17.39 -7.36
N PRO A 123 6.73 -17.18 -6.48
CA PRO A 123 6.80 -17.62 -5.10
C PRO A 123 6.78 -19.16 -5.01
N SER A 124 7.35 -19.70 -3.93
CA SER A 124 7.29 -21.15 -3.70
C SER A 124 5.84 -21.63 -3.52
N ALA A 125 5.55 -22.80 -4.07
CA ALA A 125 4.30 -23.53 -3.86
C ALA A 125 4.31 -24.38 -2.57
N ASP A 126 5.40 -24.32 -1.80
CA ASP A 126 5.49 -25.00 -0.52
C ASP A 126 4.61 -24.29 0.51
N LYS A 127 3.96 -25.09 1.35
CA LYS A 127 3.24 -24.58 2.52
C LYS A 127 4.21 -24.32 3.67
N ILE A 128 3.92 -23.31 4.45
CA ILE A 128 4.64 -22.96 5.68
C ILE A 128 3.74 -23.17 6.89
N MET A 129 4.37 -23.41 8.04
CA MET A 129 3.66 -23.42 9.31
C MET A 129 3.40 -21.99 9.76
N THR A 130 2.14 -21.60 9.88
CA THR A 130 1.71 -20.29 10.36
C THR A 130 1.86 -20.17 11.88
N GLY A 131 1.78 -18.95 12.42
CA GLY A 131 1.91 -18.70 13.85
C GLY A 131 0.84 -19.39 14.73
N ASP A 132 -0.31 -19.77 14.15
CA ASP A 132 -1.36 -20.55 14.80
C ASP A 132 -1.22 -22.08 14.60
N GLY A 133 -0.08 -22.54 14.05
CA GLY A 133 0.26 -23.95 13.92
C GLY A 133 -0.48 -24.67 12.79
N LYS A 134 -0.92 -23.96 11.76
CA LYS A 134 -1.54 -24.55 10.55
C LYS A 134 -0.56 -24.51 9.38
N GLU A 135 -0.69 -25.47 8.48
CA GLU A 135 0.01 -25.41 7.19
C GLU A 135 -0.81 -24.60 6.20
N ASP A 136 -0.22 -23.53 5.68
CA ASP A 136 -0.85 -22.68 4.68
C ASP A 136 0.17 -22.17 3.66
N TYR A 137 -0.32 -21.67 2.51
CA TYR A 137 0.51 -21.03 1.51
C TYR A 137 1.00 -19.66 1.98
N THR A 138 2.17 -19.27 1.50
CA THR A 138 2.72 -17.92 1.75
C THR A 138 1.80 -16.83 1.18
N TYR A 139 1.85 -15.63 1.76
CA TYR A 139 1.08 -14.50 1.24
C TYR A 139 1.39 -14.21 -0.23
N ALA A 140 2.67 -14.29 -0.62
CA ALA A 140 3.09 -14.12 -2.01
C ALA A 140 2.45 -15.13 -2.97
N TYR A 141 2.34 -16.39 -2.54
CA TYR A 141 1.67 -17.44 -3.31
C TYR A 141 0.19 -17.11 -3.52
N LYS A 142 -0.51 -16.70 -2.45
CA LYS A 142 -1.93 -16.30 -2.55
C LYS A 142 -2.11 -15.10 -3.49
N ILE A 143 -1.25 -14.07 -3.39
CA ILE A 143 -1.25 -12.96 -4.35
C ILE A 143 -1.08 -13.45 -5.78
N ARG A 144 -0.12 -14.35 -6.02
CA ARG A 144 0.15 -14.88 -7.36
C ARG A 144 -1.05 -15.61 -7.97
N HIS A 145 -1.72 -16.45 -7.18
CA HIS A 145 -2.70 -17.42 -7.69
C HIS A 145 -4.16 -17.03 -7.47
N GLU A 146 -4.45 -16.11 -6.55
CA GLU A 146 -5.83 -15.73 -6.21
C GLU A 146 -6.18 -14.30 -6.65
N THR A 147 -5.20 -13.45 -6.93
CA THR A 147 -5.41 -12.02 -7.25
C THR A 147 -4.86 -11.60 -8.61
N ASP A 148 -4.60 -12.55 -9.50
CA ASP A 148 -3.92 -12.33 -10.79
C ASP A 148 -2.58 -11.59 -10.62
N GLY A 149 -1.86 -11.94 -9.56
CA GLY A 149 -0.62 -11.29 -9.16
C GLY A 149 0.52 -11.51 -10.14
N GLU A 150 1.24 -10.44 -10.44
CA GLU A 150 2.56 -10.45 -11.07
C GLU A 150 3.58 -10.01 -10.03
N LEU A 151 4.51 -10.88 -9.66
CA LEU A 151 5.52 -10.60 -8.63
C LEU A 151 6.90 -10.46 -9.25
N TYR A 152 7.71 -9.60 -8.64
CA TYR A 152 9.00 -9.20 -9.18
C TYR A 152 10.02 -8.99 -8.07
N LYS A 153 11.26 -9.37 -8.34
CA LYS A 153 12.42 -9.06 -7.49
C LYS A 153 13.24 -7.95 -8.12
N PHE A 154 13.70 -7.00 -7.31
CA PHE A 154 14.60 -5.95 -7.78
C PHE A 154 16.01 -6.51 -8.01
N ILE A 155 16.57 -6.27 -9.19
CA ILE A 155 17.97 -6.61 -9.52
C ILE A 155 18.92 -5.43 -9.26
N LYS A 156 18.39 -4.21 -9.24
CA LYS A 156 19.10 -2.95 -9.05
C LYS A 156 18.22 -1.97 -8.24
N SER A 157 18.85 -0.92 -7.70
CA SER A 157 18.28 0.09 -6.78
C SER A 157 18.28 -0.30 -5.29
N LYS A 158 17.97 0.70 -4.44
CA LYS A 158 17.80 0.51 -3.00
C LYS A 158 16.71 -0.53 -2.67
N PHE A 159 15.68 -0.65 -3.52
CA PHE A 159 14.55 -1.58 -3.34
C PHE A 159 14.91 -3.05 -3.56
N LYS A 160 16.18 -3.36 -3.89
CA LYS A 160 16.67 -4.74 -3.82
C LYS A 160 16.54 -5.33 -2.42
N SER A 161 16.72 -4.52 -1.38
CA SER A 161 16.61 -4.96 0.00
C SER A 161 15.45 -4.24 0.68
N TYR A 162 14.55 -5.01 1.28
CA TYR A 162 13.55 -4.50 2.19
C TYR A 162 14.15 -4.33 3.58
N PHE A 163 13.93 -3.18 4.19
CA PHE A 163 14.16 -2.97 5.61
C PHE A 163 13.05 -2.09 6.19
N VAL A 164 12.34 -2.63 7.18
CA VAL A 164 11.14 -1.98 7.75
C VAL A 164 11.38 -0.55 8.26
N LEU A 165 12.60 -0.21 8.67
CA LEU A 165 12.95 1.13 9.20
C LEU A 165 13.57 2.08 8.16
N SER A 166 13.77 1.65 6.91
CA SER A 166 14.31 2.52 5.85
C SER A 166 13.67 2.25 4.49
N THR A 167 14.11 1.21 3.77
CA THR A 167 13.59 0.86 2.46
C THR A 167 12.38 -0.04 2.59
N ASN A 168 11.21 0.56 2.80
CA ASN A 168 9.95 -0.14 3.07
C ASN A 168 8.83 0.28 2.11
N CYS A 169 7.61 -0.21 2.37
CA CYS A 169 6.40 0.06 1.58
C CYS A 169 6.08 1.56 1.47
N VAL A 170 6.26 2.30 2.57
CA VAL A 170 6.01 3.74 2.59
C VAL A 170 6.97 4.48 1.66
N LEU A 171 8.27 4.12 1.69
CA LEU A 171 9.25 4.73 0.79
C LEU A 171 8.93 4.44 -0.69
N LEU A 172 8.46 3.24 -1.02
CA LEU A 172 8.05 2.93 -2.39
C LEU A 172 6.84 3.77 -2.79
N ALA A 173 5.82 3.82 -1.94
CA ALA A 173 4.60 4.59 -2.22
C ALA A 173 4.92 6.08 -2.41
N ASP A 174 5.73 6.64 -1.52
CA ASP A 174 6.24 8.00 -1.61
C ASP A 174 7.10 8.24 -2.86
N THR A 175 7.91 7.25 -3.27
CA THR A 175 8.69 7.35 -4.52
C THR A 175 7.80 7.43 -5.76
N ILE A 176 6.65 6.75 -5.77
CA ILE A 176 5.71 6.74 -6.90
C ILE A 176 4.87 8.02 -6.90
N VAL A 177 4.27 8.37 -5.76
CA VAL A 177 3.35 9.51 -5.64
C VAL A 177 4.12 10.83 -5.55
N GLY A 178 5.23 10.89 -4.82
CA GLY A 178 6.05 12.10 -4.62
C GLY A 178 6.57 12.75 -5.91
N GLN A 179 6.72 11.99 -7.00
CA GLN A 179 7.13 12.51 -8.30
C GLN A 179 6.03 13.27 -9.05
N ALA A 180 4.78 13.16 -8.60
CA ALA A 180 3.64 13.91 -9.13
C ALA A 180 3.68 15.40 -8.75
N GLY A 181 4.86 16.03 -8.61
CA GLY A 181 4.98 17.42 -8.16
C GLY A 181 4.54 17.62 -6.70
N THR A 182 4.42 16.53 -5.94
CA THR A 182 3.95 16.54 -4.57
C THR A 182 5.15 16.41 -3.62
N ASP A 183 5.93 17.49 -3.48
CA ASP A 183 6.75 17.76 -2.26
C ASP A 183 5.88 17.77 -0.96
N ILE A 184 4.57 17.62 -1.13
CA ILE A 184 3.47 17.43 -0.20
C ILE A 184 3.74 16.28 0.80
N LEU A 185 4.44 15.21 0.40
CA LEU A 185 4.72 14.07 1.27
C LEU A 185 6.03 14.23 2.06
N SER A 186 6.09 15.23 2.95
CA SER A 186 7.21 15.47 3.88
C SER A 186 8.61 15.57 3.22
N PRO A 187 9.32 16.72 3.31
CA PRO A 187 10.73 16.83 2.88
C PRO A 187 11.69 15.86 3.59
N LYS A 188 11.24 15.20 4.67
CA LYS A 188 12.00 14.21 5.43
C LYS A 188 11.62 12.76 5.08
N GLY A 189 10.68 12.55 4.15
CA GLY A 189 10.05 11.27 3.84
C GLY A 189 9.18 10.76 4.99
N PHE A 190 8.37 9.74 4.72
CA PHE A 190 7.68 8.97 5.76
C PHE A 190 8.34 7.61 5.92
N ILE A 191 8.58 7.22 7.17
CA ILE A 191 9.17 5.91 7.49
C ILE A 191 8.08 4.95 7.96
N ALA A 192 7.03 5.45 8.61
CA ALA A 192 6.02 4.63 9.25
C ALA A 192 4.63 4.80 8.58
N PRO A 193 3.91 3.70 8.31
CA PRO A 193 2.55 3.71 7.77
C PRO A 193 1.56 4.57 8.57
N GLY A 194 1.63 4.53 9.91
CA GLY A 194 0.74 5.33 10.76
C GLY A 194 0.93 6.83 10.58
N THR A 195 2.18 7.30 10.44
CA THR A 195 2.46 8.72 10.16
C THR A 195 1.96 9.11 8.77
N TYR A 196 2.07 8.19 7.80
CA TYR A 196 1.56 8.41 6.44
C TYR A 196 0.03 8.51 6.43
N GLN A 197 -0.66 7.64 7.19
CA GLN A 197 -2.10 7.69 7.34
C GLN A 197 -2.58 8.96 8.03
N ALA A 198 -1.93 9.36 9.13
CA ALA A 198 -2.27 10.59 9.85
C ALA A 198 -2.15 11.81 8.93
N TYR A 199 -1.13 11.81 8.07
CA TYR A 199 -0.97 12.81 7.02
C TYR A 199 -2.14 12.79 6.02
N LEU A 200 -2.51 11.62 5.48
CA LEU A 200 -3.62 11.48 4.53
C LEU A 200 -4.97 11.89 5.12
N ASN A 201 -5.23 11.55 6.39
CA ASN A 201 -6.43 12.01 7.11
C ASN A 201 -6.48 13.55 7.17
N ARG A 202 -5.39 14.19 7.56
CA ARG A 202 -5.32 15.66 7.63
C ARG A 202 -5.48 16.32 6.26
N GLU A 203 -4.98 15.70 5.20
CA GLU A 203 -5.20 16.19 3.84
C GLU A 203 -6.66 16.05 3.42
N PHE A 204 -7.29 14.93 3.73
CA PHE A 204 -8.70 14.68 3.41
C PHE A 204 -9.63 15.74 4.03
N GLU A 205 -9.34 16.21 5.25
CA GLU A 205 -10.11 17.28 5.92
C GLU A 205 -10.07 18.64 5.20
N LYS A 206 -9.06 18.90 4.37
CA LYS A 206 -8.92 20.20 3.69
C LYS A 206 -9.80 20.27 2.43
N PRO A 207 -10.59 21.34 2.23
CA PRO A 207 -11.47 21.47 1.06
C PRO A 207 -10.75 21.38 -0.30
N ASN A 208 -9.53 21.93 -0.39
CA ASN A 208 -8.77 22.04 -1.64
C ASN A 208 -7.52 21.13 -1.67
N SER A 209 -7.54 19.99 -0.98
CA SER A 209 -6.43 19.03 -1.01
C SER A 209 -6.48 18.09 -2.22
N ILE A 210 -5.34 17.47 -2.51
CA ILE A 210 -5.19 16.37 -3.45
C ILE A 210 -5.87 15.09 -2.97
N VAL A 211 -6.08 14.92 -1.64
CA VAL A 211 -6.83 13.78 -1.10
C VAL A 211 -8.31 14.12 -1.15
N VAL A 212 -9.05 13.42 -2.01
CA VAL A 212 -10.41 13.78 -2.41
C VAL A 212 -11.47 12.77 -2.02
N SER A 213 -11.08 11.56 -1.60
CA SER A 213 -11.99 10.59 -1.01
C SER A 213 -11.28 9.78 0.07
N LYS A 214 -12.08 9.20 0.97
CA LYS A 214 -11.64 8.23 1.96
C LYS A 214 -12.66 7.09 1.98
N HIS A 215 -12.20 5.85 1.93
CA HIS A 215 -13.01 4.64 1.96
C HIS A 215 -12.48 3.69 3.04
N VAL A 216 -13.37 2.88 3.60
CA VAL A 216 -13.02 1.76 4.47
C VAL A 216 -13.57 0.50 3.83
N TYR A 217 -12.73 -0.52 3.66
CA TYR A 217 -13.08 -1.79 3.03
C TYR A 217 -13.22 -2.94 4.02
#